data_AF-A0A9W7LFV8-F1
#
_entry.id   AF-A0A9W7LFV8-F1
#
_cell.length_a   1.000
_cell.length_b   1.000
_cell.length_c   1.000
_cell.angle_alpha   90.00
_cell.angle_beta   90.00
_cell.angle_gamma   90.00
#
_symmetry.space_group_name_H-M   'P 1'
#
loop_
_entity.id
_entity.type
_entity.pdbx_description
1 polymer ?
#
loop_
_entity_poly.entity_id
_entity_poly.type
_entity_poly.pdbx_seq_one_letter_code
_entity_poly.pdbx_strand_id
1 'polypeptide(L)'
;MSLIIIWVHVSFLLPGVSLIFINLSKDRSFNITLSNAKPGDAGKPNYEFVGKQNREEYHLRALTGDIQDDIVCLNDVPMVQTDSEDIQTMDPKLVDASTPISIAAQSIADVTIGDFEAPACV
;
A
#
# COMPACT_ATOMS: atom_id res chain seq x y z
N MET A 1 -11.93 19.15 -2.89
CA MET A 1 -12.14 17.90 -3.64
C MET A 1 -11.23 16.85 -3.03
N SER A 2 -11.76 15.69 -2.62
CA SER A 2 -10.95 14.58 -2.11
C SER A 2 -10.93 13.50 -3.18
N LEU A 3 -9.74 13.00 -3.54
CA LEU A 3 -9.56 12.01 -4.58
C LEU A 3 -8.52 10.98 -4.14
N ILE A 4 -8.92 9.72 -4.18
CA ILE A 4 -8.05 8.57 -4.01
C ILE A 4 -8.32 7.58 -5.14
N ILE A 5 -7.24 7.09 -5.74
CA ILE A 5 -7.28 6.09 -6.81
C ILE A 5 -6.67 4.81 -6.25
N ILE A 6 -7.28 3.67 -6.57
CA ILE A 6 -6.86 2.36 -6.08
C ILE A 6 -6.74 1.44 -7.28
N TRP A 7 -5.58 0.81 -7.44
CA TRP A 7 -5.34 -0.26 -8.40
C TRP A 7 -5.04 -1.54 -7.66
N VAL A 8 -5.46 -2.68 -8.21
CA VAL A 8 -5.23 -4.00 -7.61
C VAL A 8 -4.73 -4.94 -8.68
N HIS A 9 -3.64 -5.63 -8.39
CA HIS A 9 -3.04 -6.61 -9.28
C HIS A 9 -2.63 -7.87 -8.52
N VAL A 10 -2.45 -8.97 -9.24
CA VAL A 10 -1.84 -10.18 -8.69
C VAL A 10 -0.39 -9.88 -8.35
N SER A 11 0.05 -10.30 -7.16
CA SER A 11 1.42 -10.11 -6.71
C SER A 11 2.42 -10.87 -7.59
N PHE A 12 3.53 -10.23 -7.93
CA PHE A 12 4.49 -10.76 -8.90
C PHE A 12 5.38 -11.89 -8.35
N LEU A 13 5.77 -11.82 -7.07
CA LEU A 13 6.74 -12.74 -6.46
C LEU A 13 6.16 -13.65 -5.37
N LEU A 14 5.00 -13.28 -4.83
CA LEU A 14 4.35 -13.99 -3.73
C LEU A 14 2.91 -14.30 -4.13
N PRO A 15 2.33 -15.43 -3.67
CA PRO A 15 0.90 -15.64 -3.77
C PRO A 15 0.16 -14.46 -3.15
N GLY A 16 -0.86 -13.93 -3.82
CA GLY A 16 -1.70 -12.86 -3.29
C GLY A 16 -1.87 -11.67 -4.20
N VAL A 17 -2.12 -10.51 -3.59
CA VAL A 17 -2.43 -9.26 -4.31
C VAL A 17 -1.57 -8.10 -3.83
N SER A 18 -1.24 -7.21 -4.76
CA SER A 18 -0.67 -5.89 -4.48
C SER A 18 -1.71 -4.82 -4.81
N LEU A 19 -1.85 -3.86 -3.90
CA LEU A 19 -2.71 -2.70 -4.03
C LEU A 19 -1.85 -1.44 -4.13
N ILE A 20 -2.10 -0.63 -5.15
CA ILE A 20 -1.46 0.67 -5.31
C ILE A 20 -2.49 1.76 -4.99
N PHE A 21 -2.22 2.53 -3.96
CA PHE A 21 -3.00 3.69 -3.54
C PHE A 21 -2.34 4.97 -4.01
N ILE A 22 -3.10 5.87 -4.63
CA ILE A 22 -2.65 7.21 -5.00
C ILE A 22 -3.61 8.22 -4.38
N ASN A 23 -3.16 8.93 -3.35
CA ASN A 23 -3.94 10.00 -2.74
C ASN A 23 -3.52 11.35 -3.31
N LEU A 24 -4.40 11.96 -4.10
CA LEU A 24 -4.18 13.27 -4.73
C LEU A 24 -4.78 14.42 -3.90
N SER A 25 -5.33 14.13 -2.73
CA SER A 25 -5.87 15.14 -1.82
C SER A 25 -4.74 15.92 -1.17
N LYS A 26 -4.87 17.25 -1.07
CA LYS A 26 -3.82 18.15 -0.56
C LYS A 26 -3.59 18.03 0.94
N ASP A 27 -4.66 17.90 1.71
CA ASP A 27 -4.67 18.09 3.17
C ASP A 27 -5.43 16.97 3.90
N ARG A 28 -5.76 15.89 3.19
CA ARG A 28 -6.58 14.80 3.72
C ARG A 28 -5.89 13.46 3.55
N SER A 29 -5.76 12.74 4.65
CA SER A 29 -5.40 11.33 4.67
C SER A 29 -6.63 10.43 4.62
N PHE A 30 -6.42 9.17 4.23
CA PHE A 30 -7.45 8.14 4.23
C PHE A 30 -7.03 6.96 5.08
N ASN A 31 -7.96 6.42 5.86
CA ASN A 31 -7.82 5.11 6.50
C ASN A 31 -8.69 4.12 5.73
N ILE A 32 -8.06 3.11 5.14
CA ILE A 32 -8.70 2.16 4.24
C ILE A 32 -8.74 0.81 4.94
N THR A 33 -9.94 0.27 5.11
CA THR A 33 -10.17 -1.06 5.67
C THR A 33 -10.39 -2.06 4.56
N LEU A 34 -9.77 -3.22 4.67
CA LEU A 34 -9.98 -4.33 3.76
C LEU A 34 -11.08 -5.25 4.29
N SER A 35 -11.83 -5.87 3.38
CA SER A 35 -12.90 -6.80 3.72
C SER A 35 -12.94 -7.94 2.71
N ASN A 36 -13.31 -9.13 3.17
CA ASN A 36 -13.52 -10.28 2.31
C ASN A 36 -15.00 -10.46 1.98
N ALA A 37 -15.29 -10.71 0.70
CA ALA A 37 -16.60 -11.19 0.29
C ALA A 37 -16.70 -12.69 0.59
N LYS A 38 -17.81 -13.13 1.18
CA LYS A 38 -18.10 -14.56 1.27
C LYS A 38 -18.45 -15.10 -0.13
N PRO A 39 -18.04 -16.35 -0.47
CA PRO A 39 -18.54 -17.01 -1.66
C PRO A 39 -20.08 -17.05 -1.64
N GLY A 40 -20.71 -16.45 -2.67
CA GLY A 40 -22.18 -16.35 -2.78
C GLY A 40 -22.79 -15.01 -2.36
N ASP A 41 -22.06 -14.14 -1.67
CA ASP A 41 -22.51 -12.81 -1.21
C ASP A 41 -21.71 -11.68 -1.88
N ALA A 42 -21.67 -11.70 -3.22
CA ALA A 42 -21.11 -10.61 -4.03
C ALA A 42 -21.96 -9.32 -3.87
N GLY A 43 -21.77 -8.62 -2.76
CA GLY A 43 -22.50 -7.40 -2.43
C GLY A 43 -22.64 -7.08 -0.94
N LYS A 44 -22.23 -7.99 -0.03
CA LYS A 44 -22.23 -7.75 1.42
C LYS A 44 -20.88 -8.12 2.05
N PRO A 45 -19.86 -7.25 1.91
CA PRO A 45 -18.57 -7.47 2.56
C PRO A 45 -18.73 -7.28 4.08
N ASN A 46 -19.13 -8.35 4.77
CA ASN A 46 -19.48 -8.29 6.19
C ASN A 46 -18.39 -8.85 7.11
N TYR A 47 -17.22 -9.19 6.57
CA TYR A 47 -16.10 -9.72 7.36
C TYR A 47 -14.88 -8.85 7.15
N GLU A 48 -14.37 -8.33 8.27
CA GLU A 48 -13.07 -7.70 8.35
C GLU A 48 -12.03 -8.65 7.75
N PHE A 49 -11.16 -8.11 6.90
CA PHE A 49 -10.06 -8.89 6.36
C PHE A 49 -9.12 -9.27 7.51
N VAL A 50 -8.96 -10.58 7.73
CA VAL A 50 -7.96 -11.09 8.67
C VAL A 50 -6.93 -11.86 7.85
N GLY A 51 -5.79 -11.22 7.60
CA GLY A 51 -4.62 -11.91 7.04
C GLY A 51 -4.04 -12.87 8.08
N LYS A 52 -3.50 -13.99 7.59
CA LYS A 52 -2.66 -14.95 8.33
C LYS A 52 -1.23 -14.42 8.53
N GLN A 53 -0.78 -13.49 7.70
CA GLN A 53 0.55 -12.87 7.73
C GLN A 53 0.46 -11.34 7.85
N ASN A 54 1.57 -10.72 8.26
CA ASN A 54 1.72 -9.28 8.13
C ASN A 54 1.72 -8.91 6.64
N ARG A 55 1.04 -7.81 6.30
CA ARG A 55 1.15 -7.20 4.98
C ARG A 55 2.40 -6.32 4.92
N GLU A 56 2.95 -6.20 3.73
CA GLU A 56 4.05 -5.29 3.44
C GLU A 56 3.49 -3.96 2.95
N GLU A 57 3.97 -2.84 3.50
CA GLU A 57 3.60 -1.50 3.06
C GLU A 57 4.85 -0.71 2.64
N TYR A 58 4.75 -0.05 1.49
CA TYR A 58 5.76 0.82 0.91
C TYR A 58 5.12 2.19 0.66
N HIS A 59 5.26 3.10 1.61
CA HIS A 59 4.71 4.46 1.50
C HIS A 59 5.73 5.41 0.90
N LEU A 60 5.35 6.04 -0.22
CA LEU A 60 6.15 7.02 -0.93
C LEU A 60 5.56 8.42 -0.76
N ARG A 61 6.38 9.34 -0.26
CA ARG A 61 6.01 10.74 -0.05
C ARG A 61 7.23 11.64 -0.29
N ALA A 62 7.00 12.84 -0.80
CA ALA A 62 8.01 13.89 -0.83
C ALA A 62 8.55 14.23 0.57
N LEU A 63 9.86 14.47 0.69
CA LEU A 63 10.55 14.74 1.97
C LEU A 63 9.86 15.82 2.82
N THR A 64 9.54 16.97 2.22
CA THR A 64 8.88 18.08 2.91
C THR A 64 7.34 18.00 2.82
N GLY A 65 6.83 17.11 1.98
CA GLY A 65 5.41 17.01 1.63
C GLY A 65 5.02 17.87 0.43
N ASP A 66 5.95 18.64 -0.15
CA ASP A 66 5.75 19.29 -1.44
C ASP A 66 6.02 18.31 -2.58
N ILE A 67 5.03 18.09 -3.45
CA ILE A 67 5.14 17.18 -4.59
C ILE A 67 6.17 17.63 -5.65
N GLN A 68 6.70 18.85 -5.54
CA GLN A 68 7.80 19.35 -6.36
C GLN A 68 9.18 19.02 -5.80
N ASP A 69 9.28 18.37 -4.63
CA ASP A 69 10.56 17.93 -4.08
C ASP A 69 11.23 16.88 -4.99
N ASP A 70 12.55 17.01 -5.13
CA ASP A 70 13.38 16.04 -5.88
C ASP A 70 13.67 14.77 -5.06
N ILE A 71 13.37 14.78 -3.75
CA ILE A 71 13.65 13.66 -2.84
C ILE A 71 12.34 13.04 -2.37
N VAL A 72 12.21 11.74 -2.64
CA VAL A 72 11.12 10.89 -2.14
C VAL A 72 11.62 10.12 -0.93
N CYS A 73 10.75 9.94 0.06
CA CYS A 73 10.96 9.05 1.19
C CYS A 73 10.19 7.75 0.99
N LEU A 74 10.83 6.63 1.28
CA LEU A 74 10.20 5.32 1.46
C LEU A 74 10.00 5.07 2.95
N ASN A 75 8.75 4.91 3.41
CA ASN A 75 8.43 4.62 4.81
C ASN A 75 9.16 5.60 5.78
N ASP A 76 9.09 6.89 5.45
CA ASP A 76 9.75 8.00 6.17
C ASP A 76 11.29 8.06 6.08
N VAL A 77 11.92 7.19 5.28
CA VAL A 77 13.36 7.19 5.02
C VAL A 77 13.66 7.82 3.65
N PRO A 78 14.45 8.92 3.57
CA PRO A 78 14.79 9.55 2.29
C PRO A 78 15.57 8.59 1.37
N MET A 79 15.12 8.50 0.12
CA MET A 79 15.80 7.75 -0.93
C MET A 79 16.81 8.66 -1.60
N VAL A 80 18.08 8.53 -1.18
CA VAL A 80 19.20 9.28 -1.74
C VAL A 80 20.22 8.32 -2.33
N GLN A 81 20.82 8.70 -3.45
CA GLN A 81 21.89 7.92 -4.04
C GLN A 81 23.08 7.92 -3.10
N THR A 82 23.65 6.75 -2.86
CA THR A 82 24.88 6.59 -2.07
C THR A 82 26.09 6.81 -2.97
N ASP A 83 27.25 7.14 -2.36
CA ASP A 83 28.51 7.32 -3.09
C ASP A 83 28.95 6.07 -3.88
N SER A 84 28.40 4.89 -3.56
CA SER A 84 28.66 3.64 -4.27
C SER A 84 27.77 3.41 -5.49
N GLU A 85 26.85 4.34 -5.80
CA GLU A 85 25.82 4.21 -6.86
C GLU A 85 24.88 3.01 -6.69
N ASP A 86 24.94 2.33 -5.54
CA ASP A 86 24.08 1.19 -5.24
C ASP A 86 22.64 1.64 -5.02
N ILE A 87 21.71 0.87 -5.58
CA ILE A 87 20.27 1.06 -5.33
C ILE A 87 19.99 0.67 -3.88
N GLN A 88 19.45 1.62 -3.11
CA GLN A 88 19.01 1.34 -1.74
C GLN A 88 17.99 0.20 -1.71
N THR A 89 18.11 -0.67 -0.71
CA THR A 89 17.14 -1.73 -0.48
C THR A 89 15.76 -1.14 -0.22
N MET A 90 14.76 -1.67 -0.92
CA MET A 90 13.35 -1.28 -0.73
C MET A 90 12.76 -2.11 0.40
N ASP A 91 13.00 -1.70 1.65
CA ASP A 91 12.52 -2.44 2.81
C ASP A 91 11.05 -2.11 3.12
N PRO A 92 10.17 -3.12 3.25
CA PRO A 92 8.79 -2.91 3.63
C PRO A 92 8.64 -2.54 5.10
N LYS A 93 7.56 -1.82 5.38
CA LYS A 93 6.98 -1.80 6.72
C LYS A 93 6.05 -3.02 6.86
N LEU A 94 6.33 -3.89 7.81
CA LEU A 94 5.44 -5.01 8.15
C LEU A 94 4.32 -4.52 9.07
N VAL A 95 3.07 -4.71 8.64
CA VAL A 95 1.89 -4.25 9.37
C VAL A 95 0.90 -5.39 9.53
N ASP A 96 0.23 -5.45 10.69
CA ASP A 96 -0.85 -6.41 10.92
C ASP A 96 -1.95 -6.21 9.88
N ALA A 97 -2.22 -7.25 9.09
CA ALA A 97 -3.14 -7.24 7.97
C ALA A 97 -4.59 -6.82 8.34
N SER A 98 -5.01 -6.99 9.58
CA SER A 98 -6.35 -6.61 10.07
C SER A 98 -6.52 -5.11 10.33
N THR A 99 -5.41 -4.37 10.48
CA THR A 99 -5.46 -2.94 10.80
C THR A 99 -5.75 -2.09 9.56
N PRO A 100 -6.38 -0.91 9.69
CA PRO A 100 -6.57 0.00 8.56
C PRO A 100 -5.24 0.45 7.94
N ILE A 101 -5.23 0.61 6.61
CA ILE A 101 -4.12 1.17 5.84
C ILE A 101 -4.26 2.69 5.84
N SER A 102 -3.26 3.40 6.37
CA SER A 102 -3.25 4.87 6.41
C SER A 102 -2.50 5.43 5.20
N ILE A 103 -3.19 6.17 4.34
CA ILE A 103 -2.60 6.84 3.17
C ILE A 103 -2.53 8.35 3.43
N ALA A 104 -1.32 8.89 3.50
CA ALA A 104 -1.09 10.31 3.71
C ALA A 104 -1.61 11.17 2.55
N ALA A 105 -1.77 12.47 2.77
CA ALA A 105 -2.08 13.41 1.71
C ALA A 105 -0.93 13.48 0.69
N GLN A 106 -1.26 13.63 -0.61
CA GLN A 106 -0.29 13.74 -1.71
C GLN A 106 0.78 12.64 -1.70
N SER A 107 0.37 11.39 -1.46
CA SER A 107 1.28 10.24 -1.35
C SER A 107 0.82 9.07 -2.20
N ILE A 108 1.75 8.13 -2.40
CA ILE A 108 1.51 6.84 -3.02
C ILE A 108 1.84 5.75 -2.01
N ALA A 109 1.12 4.64 -2.00
CA ALA A 109 1.52 3.46 -1.24
C ALA A 109 1.32 2.20 -2.07
N ASP A 110 2.31 1.31 -2.06
CA ASP A 110 2.15 -0.08 -2.47
C ASP A 110 1.93 -0.94 -1.23
N VAL A 111 0.89 -1.77 -1.26
CA VAL A 111 0.53 -2.65 -0.15
C VAL A 111 0.38 -4.07 -0.68
N THR A 112 1.22 -4.97 -0.21
CA THR A 112 1.23 -6.38 -0.63
C THR A 112 0.64 -7.28 0.47
N ILE A 113 -0.35 -8.08 0.09
CA ILE A 113 -1.00 -9.08 0.92
C ILE A 113 -0.55 -10.45 0.43
N GLY A 114 0.49 -11.00 1.06
CA GLY A 114 1.19 -12.21 0.61
C GLY A 114 0.50 -13.55 0.91
N ASP A 115 -0.71 -13.52 1.46
CA ASP A 115 -1.48 -14.71 1.84
C ASP A 115 -2.95 -14.62 1.38
N PHE A 116 -3.23 -13.71 0.45
CA PHE A 116 -4.55 -13.61 -0.16
C PHE A 116 -4.77 -14.77 -1.13
N GLU A 117 -5.63 -15.70 -0.74
CA GLU A 117 -5.96 -16.88 -1.55
C GLU A 117 -7.10 -16.54 -2.52
N ALA A 118 -6.75 -16.28 -3.78
CA ALA A 118 -7.72 -16.20 -4.87
C ALA A 118 -7.33 -17.12 -6.03
N PRO A 119 -8.31 -17.78 -6.70
CA PRO A 119 -8.03 -18.69 -7.82
C PRO A 119 -7.29 -18.05 -9.00
N ALA A 120 -7.33 -16.72 -9.14
CA ALA A 120 -6.63 -15.98 -10.19
C ALA A 120 -5.16 -15.65 -9.83
N CYS A 121 -4.74 -15.93 -8.59
CA CYS A 121 -3.40 -15.62 -8.08
C CYS A 121 -2.50 -16.87 -7.99
N VAL A 122 -2.92 -17.99 -8.58
CA VAL A 122 -2.22 -19.29 -8.62
C VAL A 122 -1.96 -19.74 -10.05
#